data_AF-A0A4U5X8W8-F1
#
_entry.id   AF-A0A4U5X8W8-F1
#
_cell.length_a   1.000
_cell.length_b   1.000
_cell.length_c   1.000
_cell.angle_alpha   90.00
_cell.angle_beta   90.00
_cell.angle_gamma   90.00
#
_symmetry.space_group_name_H-M   'P 1'
#
loop_
_entity.id
_entity.type
_entity.pdbx_description
1 polymer ?
#
loop_
_entity_poly.entity_id
_entity_poly.type
_entity_poly.pdbx_seq_one_letter_code
_entity_poly.pdbx_strand_id
1 'polypeptide(L)'
;MDKKNALRAGALAAGTTLMMLLMSSPALALTRDDGDDPGPGLSVIETLGLYVVAPLALFGIITGLVMVLDKSHRAKDTTSSNIDTRADAKA
;
A
#
# COMPACT_ATOMS: atom_id res chain seq x y z
N MET A 1 -54.63 25.63 -13.34
CA MET A 1 -53.88 24.37 -13.13
C MET A 1 -54.86 23.28 -12.75
N ASP A 2 -54.92 22.21 -13.54
CA ASP A 2 -55.85 21.11 -13.28
C ASP A 2 -55.46 20.31 -12.04
N LYS A 3 -56.44 19.89 -11.22
CA LYS A 3 -56.22 19.07 -10.01
C LYS A 3 -55.40 17.81 -10.30
N LYS A 4 -55.50 17.28 -11.52
CA LYS A 4 -54.73 16.12 -12.00
C LYS A 4 -53.22 16.43 -12.15
N ASN A 5 -52.86 17.64 -12.58
CA ASN A 5 -51.45 18.04 -12.65
C ASN A 5 -50.88 18.34 -11.27
N ALA A 6 -51.69 18.90 -10.35
CA ALA A 6 -51.29 19.09 -8.96
C ALA A 6 -50.98 17.77 -8.25
N LEU A 7 -51.80 16.72 -8.47
CA LEU A 7 -51.56 15.39 -7.90
C LEU A 7 -50.27 14.74 -8.45
N ARG A 8 -50.00 14.87 -9.75
CA ARG A 8 -48.78 14.34 -10.37
C ARG A 8 -47.53 15.07 -9.90
N ALA A 9 -47.61 16.40 -9.77
CA ALA A 9 -46.51 17.21 -9.25
C ALA A 9 -46.25 16.89 -7.76
N GLY A 10 -47.29 16.71 -6.96
CA GLY A 10 -47.16 16.32 -5.55
C GLY A 10 -46.59 14.92 -5.37
N ALA A 11 -47.05 13.94 -6.15
CA ALA A 11 -46.51 12.58 -6.12
C ALA A 11 -45.05 12.52 -6.56
N LEU A 12 -44.67 13.31 -7.58
CA LEU A 12 -43.29 13.41 -8.04
C LEU A 12 -42.41 14.07 -6.97
N ALA A 13 -42.82 15.21 -6.40
CA ALA A 13 -42.06 15.91 -5.37
C ALA A 13 -41.91 15.07 -4.10
N ALA A 14 -42.97 14.40 -3.66
CA ALA A 14 -42.91 13.48 -2.52
C ALA A 14 -42.02 12.27 -2.82
N GLY A 15 -42.10 11.71 -4.03
CA GLY A 15 -41.26 10.58 -4.44
C GLY A 15 -39.78 10.94 -4.53
N THR A 16 -39.44 12.11 -5.08
CA THR A 16 -38.04 12.55 -5.19
C THR A 16 -37.48 12.95 -3.84
N THR A 17 -38.23 13.69 -3.02
CA THR A 17 -37.79 14.03 -1.65
C THR A 17 -37.66 12.79 -0.79
N LEU A 18 -38.58 11.83 -0.89
CA LEU A 18 -38.47 10.54 -0.21
C LEU A 18 -37.26 9.77 -0.72
N MET A 19 -37.04 9.61 -2.03
CA MET A 19 -35.84 8.94 -2.57
C MET A 19 -34.56 9.64 -2.15
N MET A 20 -34.53 10.98 -2.13
CA MET A 20 -33.39 11.76 -1.66
C MET A 20 -33.17 11.59 -0.15
N LEU A 21 -34.24 11.52 0.64
CA LEU A 21 -34.17 11.24 2.08
C LEU A 21 -33.72 9.80 2.37
N LEU A 22 -34.18 8.81 1.60
CA LEU A 22 -33.75 7.41 1.75
C LEU A 22 -32.32 7.18 1.26
N MET A 23 -31.87 7.90 0.22
CA MET A 23 -30.48 7.87 -0.24
C MET A 23 -29.55 8.71 0.64
N SER A 24 -30.10 9.64 1.42
CA SER A 24 -29.39 10.34 2.48
C SER A 24 -29.35 9.44 3.72
N SER A 25 -28.39 8.53 3.76
CA SER A 25 -28.06 7.77 4.98
C SER A 25 -27.91 8.69 6.20
N PRO A 26 -28.29 8.21 7.39
CA PRO A 26 -28.63 9.06 8.52
C PRO A 26 -27.42 9.84 9.06
N ALA A 27 -27.50 11.17 9.02
CA ALA A 27 -26.79 12.08 9.91
C ALA A 27 -27.38 12.04 11.34
N LEU A 28 -27.64 10.83 11.84
CA LEU A 28 -28.17 10.54 13.18
C LEU A 28 -26.99 10.04 14.02
N ALA A 29 -26.19 11.00 14.49
CA ALA A 29 -25.10 10.83 15.45
C ALA A 29 -25.58 10.13 16.74
N LEU A 30 -24.85 9.27 17.45
CA LEU A 30 -23.45 8.88 17.43
C LEU A 30 -23.36 7.34 17.54
N THR A 31 -22.81 6.64 16.54
CA THR A 31 -21.99 5.46 16.87
C THR A 31 -20.57 6.01 16.94
N ARG A 32 -19.93 5.96 18.11
CA ARG A 32 -18.48 6.09 18.16
C ARG A 32 -18.00 4.86 17.38
N ASP A 33 -17.48 5.08 16.18
CA ASP A 33 -16.85 4.03 15.41
C ASP A 33 -15.49 3.78 16.05
N ASP A 34 -15.16 2.54 16.36
CA ASP A 34 -13.82 2.17 16.85
C ASP A 34 -12.74 2.43 15.78
N GLY A 35 -13.14 2.83 14.56
CA GLY A 35 -12.26 3.41 13.54
C GLY A 35 -11.88 4.89 13.74
N ASP A 36 -12.60 5.65 14.57
CA ASP A 36 -12.28 7.05 14.90
C ASP A 36 -11.27 7.18 16.04
N ASP A 37 -11.05 6.11 16.82
CA ASP A 37 -10.04 6.09 17.89
C ASP A 37 -8.83 5.26 17.42
N PRO A 38 -7.76 5.90 16.91
CA PRO A 38 -6.58 5.19 16.39
C PRO A 38 -5.77 4.48 17.49
N GLY A 39 -6.25 4.47 18.73
CA GLY A 39 -5.53 3.94 19.88
C GLY A 39 -4.34 4.83 20.26
N PRO A 40 -3.55 4.42 21.27
CA PRO A 40 -2.35 5.14 21.64
C PRO A 40 -1.36 5.15 20.48
N GLY A 41 -1.03 6.34 19.98
CA GLY A 41 -0.07 6.52 18.90
C GLY A 41 1.32 5.98 19.28
N LEU A 42 2.03 5.44 18.29
CA LEU A 42 3.41 4.97 18.45
C LEU A 42 4.32 6.11 18.94
N SER A 43 5.20 5.81 19.89
CA SER A 43 6.23 6.76 20.27
C SER A 43 7.20 6.99 19.10
N VAL A 44 7.85 8.15 19.09
CA VAL A 44 8.84 8.51 18.05
C VAL A 44 9.92 7.46 17.90
N ILE A 45 10.35 6.85 19.01
CA ILE A 45 11.37 5.79 19.01
C ILE A 45 10.85 4.55 18.29
N GLU A 46 9.61 4.15 18.54
CA GLU A 46 9.02 2.99 17.88
C GLU A 46 8.79 3.25 16.40
N THR A 47 8.34 4.45 16.01
CA THR A 47 8.19 4.81 14.60
C THR A 47 9.53 4.75 13.87
N LEU A 48 10.59 5.35 14.43
CA LEU A 48 11.92 5.31 13.82
C LEU A 48 12.49 3.88 13.83
N GLY A 49 12.28 3.13 14.90
CA GLY A 49 12.69 1.74 15.01
C GLY A 49 12.05 0.86 13.93
N LEU A 50 10.74 0.92 13.78
CA LEU A 50 9.97 0.11 12.83
C LEU A 50 10.14 0.55 11.38
N TYR A 51 10.12 1.85 11.09
CA TYR A 51 10.06 2.33 9.71
C TYR A 51 11.40 2.79 9.14
N VAL A 52 12.44 2.91 9.96
CA VAL A 52 13.78 3.30 9.49
C VAL A 52 14.81 2.24 9.84
N VAL A 53 14.92 1.86 11.11
CA VAL A 53 15.96 0.93 11.56
C VAL A 53 15.68 -0.49 11.04
N ALA A 54 14.45 -0.98 11.16
CA ALA A 54 14.13 -2.34 10.71
C ALA A 54 14.36 -2.54 9.19
N PRO A 55 13.94 -1.64 8.28
CA PRO A 55 14.28 -1.74 6.86
C PRO A 55 15.80 -1.73 6.59
N LEU A 56 16.56 -0.86 7.27
CA LEU A 56 18.02 -0.79 7.12
C LEU A 56 18.71 -2.07 7.62
N ALA A 57 18.25 -2.60 8.76
CA ALA A 57 18.77 -3.85 9.30
C ALA A 57 18.48 -5.02 8.35
N LEU A 58 17.25 -5.11 7.83
CA LEU A 58 16.87 -6.13 6.85
C LEU A 58 17.74 -6.05 5.60
N PHE A 59 17.95 -4.84 5.07
CA PHE A 59 18.83 -4.61 3.93
C PHE A 59 20.26 -5.07 4.24
N GLY A 60 20.84 -4.63 5.36
CA GLY A 60 22.18 -5.02 5.76
C GLY A 60 22.36 -6.54 5.92
N ILE A 61 21.36 -7.22 6.50
CA ILE A 61 21.34 -8.69 6.61
C ILE A 61 21.36 -9.32 5.22
N ILE A 62 20.48 -8.90 4.32
CA ILE A 62 20.40 -9.44 2.96
C ILE A 62 21.72 -9.23 2.22
N THR A 63 22.27 -8.02 2.25
CA THR A 63 23.55 -7.70 1.60
C THR A 63 24.67 -8.56 2.19
N GLY A 64 24.74 -8.70 3.51
CA GLY A 64 25.74 -9.54 4.17
C GLY A 64 25.63 -11.01 3.75
N LEU A 65 24.41 -11.55 3.72
CA LEU A 65 24.15 -12.91 3.27
C LEU A 65 24.56 -13.11 1.80
N VAL A 66 24.23 -12.18 0.92
CA VAL A 66 24.62 -12.22 -0.50
C VAL A 66 26.13 -12.20 -0.66
N MET A 67 26.85 -11.33 0.07
CA MET A 67 28.31 -11.26 -0.01
C MET A 67 28.98 -12.55 0.49
N VAL A 68 28.46 -13.14 1.57
CA VAL A 68 28.96 -14.42 2.10
C VAL A 68 28.71 -15.55 1.08
N LEU A 69 27.52 -15.60 0.48
CA LEU A 69 27.17 -16.62 -0.51
C LEU A 69 28.00 -16.47 -1.79
N ASP A 70 28.17 -15.26 -2.33
CA ASP A 70 28.98 -14.98 -3.52
C ASP A 70 30.46 -15.39 -3.32
N LYS A 71 31.03 -15.06 -2.16
CA LYS A 71 32.38 -15.50 -1.80
C LYS A 71 32.52 -17.02 -1.81
N SER A 72 31.49 -17.75 -1.38
CA SER A 72 31.49 -19.22 -1.37
C SER A 72 31.46 -19.82 -2.78
N HIS A 73 30.84 -19.14 -3.76
CA HIS A 73 30.85 -19.55 -5.17
C HIS A 73 32.22 -19.30 -5.81
N ARG A 74 32.79 -18.11 -5.60
CA ARG A 74 34.13 -17.75 -6.10
C ARG A 74 35.24 -18.65 -5.56
N ALA A 75 35.12 -19.12 -4.32
CA ALA A 75 36.09 -20.04 -3.73
C ALA A 75 36.03 -21.46 -4.32
N LYS A 76 34.92 -21.86 -4.92
CA LYS A 76 34.74 -23.17 -5.57
C LYS A 76 35.13 -23.15 -7.05
N ASP A 77 35.15 -21.98 -7.67
CA ASP A 77 35.50 -21.84 -9.08
C ASP A 77 37.03 -21.78 -9.24
N THR A 78 37.63 -22.91 -9.61
CA THR A 78 39.08 -23.01 -9.84
C THR A 78 39.49 -22.51 -11.23
N THR A 79 38.54 -22.02 -12.02
CA THR A 79 38.80 -21.53 -13.38
C THR A 79 39.18 -20.06 -13.34
N SER A 80 40.45 -19.75 -13.64
CA SER A 80 40.85 -18.38 -13.95
C SER A 80 40.23 -18.02 -15.30
N SER A 81 39.38 -17.00 -15.36
CA SER A 81 38.76 -16.48 -16.59
C SER A 81 39.76 -15.83 -17.56
N ASN A 82 41.06 -16.15 -17.46
CA ASN A 82 42.07 -15.81 -18.44
C ASN A 82 42.06 -16.87 -19.55
N ILE A 83 40.97 -16.90 -20.31
CA ILE A 83 40.92 -17.65 -21.57
C ILE A 83 41.25 -16.63 -22.66
N ASP A 84 42.51 -16.59 -23.09
CA ASP A 84 42.89 -15.95 -24.35
C ASP A 84 42.10 -16.64 -25.47
N THR A 85 40.98 -16.05 -25.87
CA THR A 85 40.30 -16.49 -27.09
C THR A 85 41.24 -16.19 -28.25
N ARG A 86 41.50 -17.18 -29.11
CA ARG A 86 42.45 -17.15 -30.25
C ARG A 86 42.23 -16.03 -31.29
N ALA A 87 41.44 -15.01 -31.00
CA ALA A 87 41.26 -13.81 -31.80
C ALA A 87 42.46 -12.85 -31.69
N ASP A 88 43.13 -12.75 -30.54
CA ASP A 88 44.27 -11.81 -30.34
C ASP A 88 45.63 -12.34 -30.84
N ALA A 89 45.75 -13.65 -31.11
CA ALA A 89 47.02 -14.24 -31.59
C ALA A 89 47.31 -13.95 -33.09
N LYS A 90 46.51 -13.09 -33.74
CA LYS A 90 46.60 -12.82 -35.18
C LYS A 90 46.26 -11.37 -35.51
N ALA A 91 46.97 -10.42 -34.89
CA ALA A 91 47.03 -9.02 -35.31
C ALA A 91 48.51 -8.58 -35.42
#